data_AF-H3G5Y7-F1
#
_entry.id   AF-H3G5Y7-F1
#
_cell.length_a   1.000
_cell.length_b   1.000
_cell.length_c   1.000
_cell.angle_alpha   90.00
_cell.angle_beta   90.00
_cell.angle_gamma   90.00
#
_symmetry.space_group_name_H-M   'P 1'
#
loop_
_entity.id
_entity.type
_entity.pdbx_description
1 polymer ?
#
loop_
_entity_poly.entity_id
_entity_poly.type
_entity_poly.pdbx_seq_one_letter_code
_entity_poly.pdbx_strand_id
1 'polypeptide(L)'
;RWRIDDIMSIYRRRYLLKPTALELFIKSTRKNYFFNLRSKDVVQFHEALMARRPLLLKRDPTVRRLRHPSSLFRNSPMSNRWVQNEISTFEYLMWLNTIAGRTYNDLTQYPVFPWIISDYESATLDLSRQGVYRDLTRPMGALEPMRLKFFVDRYNAFEDPDIPKFMYGTHYSNVGAVLYYLIRLEPFTSYALSIQGGKFDHADRLFHSVAETWQNCLTDYTDLKELTPEWFYLPEFLVNCNKLELGTRQNSVGVSDVVLPPWARSPEDFVMKNLVALESEYVSANIHRWIDLVFGCKQRGTAAVEANNVFFYLTYEGMVDVDSITDPVIKSSMQSQIAHFGQTPTQVLREPHPQRQS
;
A
#
# COMPACT_ATOMS: atom_id res chain seq x y z
N ARG A 1 13.42 -25.11 -0.66
CA ARG A 1 14.44 -25.39 0.38
C ARG A 1 15.47 -24.27 0.34
N TRP A 2 15.78 -23.62 1.46
CA TRP A 2 16.78 -22.55 1.58
C TRP A 2 17.80 -22.91 2.66
N ARG A 3 19.02 -22.37 2.56
CA ARG A 3 20.07 -22.55 3.58
C ARG A 3 19.87 -21.54 4.70
N ILE A 4 20.02 -21.97 5.94
CA ILE A 4 19.86 -21.10 7.12
C ILE A 4 20.84 -19.92 7.07
N ASP A 5 22.05 -20.15 6.58
CA ASP A 5 23.09 -19.13 6.47
C ASP A 5 22.81 -18.07 5.40
N ASP A 6 21.88 -18.33 4.47
CA ASP A 6 21.48 -17.38 3.44
C ASP A 6 20.37 -16.44 3.90
N ILE A 7 19.79 -16.66 5.09
CA ILE A 7 18.75 -15.76 5.62
C ILE A 7 19.39 -14.42 5.98
N MET A 8 19.04 -13.38 5.23
CA MET A 8 19.58 -12.04 5.38
C MET A 8 18.84 -11.23 6.43
N SER A 9 17.51 -11.34 6.46
CA SER A 9 16.66 -10.65 7.42
C SER A 9 15.43 -11.49 7.73
N ILE A 10 14.89 -11.27 8.92
CA ILE A 10 13.63 -11.84 9.40
C ILE A 10 12.79 -10.71 9.99
N TYR A 11 11.51 -10.70 9.65
CA TYR A 11 10.56 -9.76 10.23
C TYR A 11 9.34 -10.49 10.79
N ARG A 12 8.85 -9.97 11.92
CA ARG A 12 7.50 -10.29 12.37
C ARG A 12 6.51 -9.59 11.44
N ARG A 13 5.52 -10.34 10.99
CA ARG A 13 4.44 -9.88 10.12
C ARG A 13 3.09 -10.08 10.78
N ARG A 14 2.10 -9.44 10.18
CA ARG A 14 0.71 -9.68 10.52
C ARG A 14 0.05 -10.52 9.44
N TYR A 15 -0.93 -11.32 9.82
CA TYR A 15 -1.85 -12.00 8.93
C TYR A 15 -3.25 -11.74 9.46
N LEU A 16 -4.12 -11.14 8.64
CA LEU A 16 -5.44 -10.66 9.07
C LEU A 16 -5.34 -9.78 10.33
N LEU A 17 -4.46 -8.78 10.29
CA LEU A 17 -4.14 -7.87 11.40
C LEU A 17 -3.57 -8.50 12.69
N LYS A 18 -3.30 -9.81 12.72
CA LYS A 18 -2.74 -10.49 13.90
C LYS A 18 -1.24 -10.72 13.73
N PRO A 19 -0.40 -10.46 14.74
CA PRO A 19 1.06 -10.57 14.64
C PRO A 19 1.53 -12.03 14.77
N THR A 20 0.98 -12.90 13.92
CA THR A 20 1.15 -14.36 13.90
C THR A 20 2.01 -14.86 12.74
N ALA A 21 2.53 -13.96 11.92
CA ALA A 21 3.31 -14.31 10.74
C ALA A 21 4.79 -13.92 10.87
N LEU A 22 5.62 -14.59 10.07
CA LEU A 22 7.04 -14.29 9.89
C LEU A 22 7.35 -14.21 8.40
N GLU A 23 8.28 -13.33 8.04
CA GLU A 23 8.83 -13.27 6.69
C GLU A 23 10.35 -13.35 6.71
N LEU A 24 10.89 -14.25 5.89
CA LEU A 24 12.32 -14.52 5.75
C LEU A 24 12.81 -14.03 4.40
N PHE A 25 13.87 -13.25 4.36
CA PHE A 25 14.49 -12.77 3.12
C PHE A 25 15.79 -13.53 2.86
N ILE A 26 15.91 -14.15 1.69
CA ILE A 26 17.01 -15.06 1.36
C ILE A 26 17.97 -14.39 0.38
N LYS A 27 19.23 -14.20 0.79
CA LYS A 27 20.25 -13.49 0.01
C LYS A 27 20.57 -14.18 -1.32
N SER A 28 20.73 -15.50 -1.30
CA SER A 28 21.19 -16.29 -2.45
C SER A 28 20.18 -16.32 -3.60
N THR A 29 18.88 -16.29 -3.29
CA THR A 29 17.81 -16.35 -4.30
C THR A 29 17.14 -15.01 -4.57
N ARG A 30 17.39 -14.00 -3.72
CA ARG A 30 16.63 -12.73 -3.66
C ARG A 30 15.12 -12.91 -3.48
N LYS A 31 14.69 -14.09 -3.02
CA LYS A 31 13.28 -14.38 -2.70
C LYS A 31 13.04 -14.13 -1.21
N ASN A 32 11.79 -13.85 -0.89
CA ASN A 32 11.30 -13.88 0.49
C ASN A 32 10.21 -14.95 0.64
N TYR A 33 9.98 -15.36 1.88
CA TYR A 33 8.99 -16.38 2.22
C TYR A 33 8.18 -15.94 3.43
N PHE A 34 6.87 -15.86 3.26
CA PHE A 34 5.92 -15.51 4.30
C PHE A 34 5.27 -16.77 4.88
N PHE A 35 5.18 -16.85 6.21
CA PHE A 35 4.57 -17.96 6.93
C PHE A 35 3.64 -17.42 8.01
N ASN A 36 2.38 -17.83 8.00
CA ASN A 36 1.49 -17.65 9.14
C ASN A 36 1.63 -18.85 10.10
N LEU A 37 1.72 -18.58 11.39
CA LEU A 37 1.93 -19.56 12.45
C LEU A 37 0.83 -19.43 13.51
N ARG A 38 0.76 -20.38 14.45
CA ARG A 38 -0.03 -20.15 15.67
C ARG A 38 0.71 -19.12 16.53
N SER A 39 -0.03 -18.29 17.26
CA SER A 39 0.54 -17.18 18.04
C SER A 39 1.69 -17.60 18.96
N LYS A 40 1.56 -18.75 19.64
CA LYS A 40 2.59 -19.30 20.54
C LYS A 40 3.86 -19.79 19.81
N ASP A 41 3.76 -20.13 18.53
CA ASP A 41 4.85 -20.73 17.76
C ASP A 41 5.78 -19.67 17.13
N VAL A 42 5.33 -18.41 16.99
CA VAL A 42 6.12 -17.33 16.36
C VAL A 42 7.44 -17.09 17.08
N VAL A 43 7.38 -16.93 18.41
CA VAL A 43 8.57 -16.69 19.24
C VAL A 43 9.44 -17.94 19.29
N GLN A 44 8.83 -19.12 19.46
CA GLN A 44 9.55 -20.39 19.49
C GLN A 44 10.32 -20.67 18.19
N PHE A 45 9.71 -20.38 17.04
CA PHE A 45 10.37 -20.52 15.74
C PHE A 45 11.57 -19.58 15.62
N HIS A 46 11.40 -18.31 16.02
CA HIS A 46 12.48 -17.33 15.97
C HIS A 46 13.65 -17.72 16.89
N GLU A 47 13.37 -18.14 18.12
CA GLU A 47 14.39 -18.62 19.06
C GLU A 47 15.12 -19.86 18.53
N ALA A 48 14.37 -20.83 18.00
CA ALA A 48 14.95 -22.04 17.40
C ALA A 48 15.83 -21.71 16.18
N LEU A 49 15.43 -20.75 15.35
CA LEU A 49 16.24 -20.28 14.22
C LEU A 49 17.53 -19.60 14.70
N MET A 50 17.43 -18.69 15.66
CA MET A 50 18.60 -17.97 16.18
C MET A 50 19.58 -18.89 16.93
N ALA A 51 19.09 -19.95 17.57
CA ALA A 51 19.92 -20.98 18.20
C ALA A 51 20.82 -21.72 17.19
N ARG A 52 20.43 -21.79 15.90
CA ARG A 52 21.25 -22.36 14.82
C ARG A 52 22.40 -21.44 14.37
N ARG A 53 22.49 -20.22 14.92
CA ARG A 53 23.53 -19.21 14.60
C ARG A 53 23.70 -18.91 13.10
N PRO A 54 22.61 -18.59 12.36
CA PRO A 54 22.68 -18.20 10.94
C PRO A 54 23.75 -17.13 10.66
N LEU A 55 24.63 -17.39 9.69
CA LEU A 55 25.82 -16.56 9.44
C LEU A 55 25.52 -15.07 9.19
N LEU A 56 24.47 -14.74 8.45
CA LEU A 56 24.11 -13.37 8.11
C LEU A 56 23.31 -12.69 9.24
N LEU A 57 22.26 -13.35 9.74
CA LEU A 57 21.45 -12.81 10.84
C LEU A 57 22.26 -12.55 12.11
N LYS A 58 23.21 -13.42 12.48
CA LYS A 58 23.97 -13.26 13.73
C LYS A 58 24.81 -11.97 13.78
N ARG A 59 25.15 -11.41 12.62
CA ARG A 59 25.93 -10.16 12.51
C ARG A 59 25.07 -8.93 12.82
N ASP A 60 23.76 -9.05 12.68
CA ASP A 60 22.83 -7.97 12.93
C ASP A 60 22.25 -8.09 14.36
N PRO A 61 22.56 -7.17 15.29
CA PRO A 61 22.00 -7.22 16.64
C PRO A 61 20.49 -6.91 16.67
N THR A 62 19.93 -6.30 15.62
CA THR A 62 18.51 -5.92 15.57
C THR A 62 17.59 -7.14 15.46
N VAL A 63 18.03 -8.20 14.79
CA VAL A 63 17.26 -9.45 14.57
C VAL A 63 17.32 -10.45 15.73
N ARG A 64 18.08 -10.14 16.79
CA ARG A 64 18.13 -10.97 18.03
C ARG A 64 16.78 -11.12 18.72
N ARG A 65 15.85 -10.19 18.47
CA ARG A 65 14.47 -10.24 18.95
C ARG A 65 13.55 -9.80 17.81
N LEU A 66 12.35 -10.35 17.77
CA LEU A 66 11.30 -9.84 16.89
C LEU A 66 10.81 -8.48 17.43
N ARG A 67 11.23 -7.40 16.78
CA ARG A 67 10.89 -6.03 17.19
C ARG A 67 9.57 -5.57 16.55
N HIS A 68 8.83 -4.74 17.28
CA HIS A 68 7.68 -4.01 16.74
C HIS A 68 8.15 -3.02 15.64
N PRO A 69 7.37 -2.78 14.57
CA PRO A 69 7.71 -1.82 13.50
C PRO A 69 8.19 -0.45 13.98
N SER A 70 7.55 0.12 15.01
CA SER A 70 8.01 1.40 15.58
C SER A 70 9.39 1.35 16.23
N SER A 71 9.79 0.20 16.78
CA SER A 71 11.15 -0.03 17.28
C SER A 71 12.13 -0.20 16.14
N LEU A 72 11.74 -0.84 15.03
CA LEU A 72 12.58 -0.95 13.83
C LEU A 72 12.84 0.42 13.22
N PHE A 73 11.80 1.25 13.09
CA PHE A 73 11.93 2.63 12.60
C PHE A 73 12.89 3.45 13.46
N ARG A 74 12.65 3.52 14.77
CA ARG A 74 13.44 4.35 15.70
C ARG A 74 14.93 3.99 15.75
N ASN A 75 15.26 2.70 15.58
CA ASN A 75 16.64 2.21 15.68
C ASN A 75 17.34 2.05 14.33
N SER A 76 16.69 2.44 13.22
CA SER A 76 17.23 2.33 11.87
C SER A 76 17.88 3.66 11.44
N PRO A 77 19.01 3.62 10.70
CA PRO A 77 19.57 4.84 10.13
C PRO A 77 18.79 5.35 8.92
N MET A 78 17.85 4.57 8.35
CA MET A 78 17.25 4.85 7.04
C MET A 78 16.56 6.21 6.96
N SER A 79 15.88 6.66 8.02
CA SER A 79 15.26 7.99 8.04
C SER A 79 16.30 9.11 7.92
N ASN A 80 17.42 9.01 8.65
CA ASN A 80 18.49 10.00 8.57
C ASN A 80 19.17 9.97 7.20
N ARG A 81 19.46 8.77 6.68
CA ARG A 81 20.05 8.59 5.35
C ARG A 81 19.18 9.21 4.26
N TRP A 82 17.87 9.01 4.34
CA TRP A 82 16.93 9.63 3.41
C TRP A 82 16.92 11.15 3.55
N VAL A 83 16.82 11.66 4.79
CA VAL A 83 16.87 13.11 5.06
C VAL A 83 18.14 13.76 4.53
N GLN A 84 19.28 13.05 4.57
CA GLN A 84 20.59 13.49 4.10
C GLN A 84 20.87 13.19 2.62
N ASN A 85 19.85 12.79 1.84
CA ASN A 85 19.98 12.47 0.41
C ASN A 85 20.89 11.28 0.07
N GLU A 86 21.15 10.38 1.02
CA GLU A 86 21.96 9.17 0.79
C GLU A 86 21.17 8.00 0.18
N ILE A 87 19.84 8.04 0.24
CA ILE A 87 18.94 7.06 -0.39
C ILE A 87 17.78 7.80 -1.06
N SER A 88 17.22 7.21 -2.11
CA SER A 88 16.11 7.82 -2.85
C SER A 88 14.80 7.81 -2.05
N THR A 89 13.82 8.61 -2.48
CA THR A 89 12.46 8.57 -1.92
C THR A 89 11.83 7.21 -2.18
N PHE A 90 12.02 6.63 -3.36
CA PHE A 90 11.54 5.29 -3.70
C PHE A 90 12.09 4.23 -2.73
N GLU A 91 13.42 4.20 -2.51
CA GLU A 91 14.05 3.26 -1.59
C GLU A 91 13.52 3.43 -0.16
N TYR A 92 13.34 4.67 0.28
CA TYR A 92 12.81 4.98 1.61
C TYR A 92 11.35 4.52 1.79
N LEU A 93 10.48 4.76 0.79
CA LEU A 93 9.10 4.29 0.80
C LEU A 93 9.00 2.76 0.78
N MET A 94 9.86 2.08 0.03
CA MET A 94 9.94 0.62 0.05
C MET A 94 10.38 0.08 1.41
N TRP A 95 11.33 0.74 2.06
CA TRP A 95 11.75 0.40 3.42
C TRP A 95 10.61 0.60 4.43
N LEU A 96 9.92 1.74 4.39
CA LEU A 96 8.77 2.03 5.26
C LEU A 96 7.67 0.98 5.11
N ASN A 97 7.28 0.65 3.88
CA ASN A 97 6.33 -0.42 3.58
C ASN A 97 6.78 -1.74 4.22
N THR A 98 8.04 -2.13 4.00
CA THR A 98 8.61 -3.38 4.52
C THR A 98 8.58 -3.45 6.04
N ILE A 99 8.98 -2.38 6.75
CA ILE A 99 8.98 -2.39 8.21
C ILE A 99 7.57 -2.28 8.80
N ALA A 100 6.64 -1.62 8.10
CA ALA A 100 5.22 -1.52 8.48
C ALA A 100 4.42 -2.80 8.21
N GLY A 101 5.09 -3.88 7.78
CA GLY A 101 4.53 -5.21 7.59
C GLY A 101 3.91 -5.45 6.21
N ARG A 102 4.09 -4.54 5.26
CA ARG A 102 3.66 -4.73 3.87
C ARG A 102 4.55 -5.73 3.15
N THR A 103 3.97 -6.51 2.25
CA THR A 103 4.68 -7.59 1.54
C THR A 103 4.03 -7.90 0.20
N TYR A 104 4.82 -8.39 -0.76
CA TYR A 104 4.36 -8.96 -2.02
C TYR A 104 3.76 -10.37 -1.86
N ASN A 105 3.98 -11.06 -0.73
CA ASN A 105 3.47 -12.41 -0.49
C ASN A 105 1.99 -12.45 -0.04
N ASP A 106 1.41 -11.30 0.30
CA ASP A 106 0.02 -11.15 0.75
C ASP A 106 -0.58 -9.91 0.10
N LEU A 107 -1.41 -10.11 -0.94
CA LEU A 107 -2.04 -9.02 -1.69
C LEU A 107 -2.96 -8.15 -0.83
N THR A 108 -3.44 -8.66 0.31
CA THR A 108 -4.26 -7.89 1.26
C THR A 108 -3.44 -6.89 2.07
N GLN A 109 -2.10 -7.01 2.02
CA GLN A 109 -1.13 -6.14 2.68
C GLN A 109 -0.02 -5.69 1.71
N TYR A 110 -0.39 -5.45 0.45
CA TYR A 110 0.55 -5.02 -0.60
C TYR A 110 1.20 -3.67 -0.26
N PRO A 111 2.44 -3.41 -0.70
CA PRO A 111 3.05 -2.09 -0.56
C PRO A 111 2.21 -0.97 -1.18
N VAL A 112 2.21 0.19 -0.54
CA VAL A 112 1.43 1.38 -0.94
C VAL A 112 2.36 2.56 -1.24
N PHE A 113 2.09 3.25 -2.34
CA PHE A 113 2.76 4.47 -2.78
C PHE A 113 1.72 5.57 -3.04
N PRO A 114 2.08 6.86 -2.90
CA PRO A 114 1.16 7.95 -3.20
C PRO A 114 0.94 8.11 -4.70
N TRP A 115 -0.22 8.63 -5.08
CA TRP A 115 -0.30 9.44 -6.30
C TRP A 115 0.62 10.65 -6.20
N ILE A 116 1.46 10.89 -7.22
CA ILE A 116 2.39 12.03 -7.26
C ILE A 116 1.90 13.10 -8.24
N ILE A 117 1.65 12.70 -9.49
CA ILE A 117 1.18 13.60 -10.55
C ILE A 117 -0.35 13.75 -10.44
N SER A 118 -0.86 14.95 -10.71
CA SER A 118 -2.29 15.27 -10.79
C SER A 118 -2.74 15.69 -12.20
N ASP A 119 -1.80 15.91 -13.13
CA ASP A 119 -2.08 16.28 -14.52
C ASP A 119 -1.90 15.08 -15.46
N TYR A 120 -3.01 14.52 -15.92
CA TYR A 120 -3.05 13.41 -16.86
C TYR A 120 -3.73 13.77 -18.19
N GLU A 121 -4.01 15.06 -18.42
CA GLU A 121 -4.74 15.55 -19.60
C GLU A 121 -3.89 16.47 -20.49
N SER A 122 -2.92 17.18 -19.91
CA SER A 122 -2.06 18.08 -20.70
C SER A 122 -1.22 17.34 -21.74
N ALA A 123 -0.97 18.02 -22.87
CA ALA A 123 -0.07 17.54 -23.92
C ALA A 123 1.39 17.38 -23.45
N THR A 124 1.81 18.15 -22.45
CA THR A 124 3.17 18.15 -21.91
C THR A 124 3.13 18.18 -20.39
N LEU A 125 4.04 17.43 -19.76
CA LEU A 125 4.21 17.43 -18.31
C LEU A 125 5.40 18.32 -17.92
N ASP A 126 5.11 19.44 -17.25
CA ASP A 126 6.12 20.35 -16.73
C ASP A 126 6.26 20.19 -15.21
N LEU A 127 7.27 19.41 -14.79
CA LEU A 127 7.55 19.11 -13.40
C LEU A 127 8.07 20.30 -12.57
N SER A 128 8.33 21.45 -13.20
CA SER A 128 8.65 22.69 -12.49
C SER A 128 7.41 23.39 -11.92
N ARG A 129 6.21 23.07 -12.44
CA ARG A 129 4.95 23.67 -12.01
C ARG A 129 4.37 22.93 -10.82
N GLN A 130 4.18 23.62 -9.69
CA GLN A 130 3.56 23.00 -8.50
C GLN A 130 2.17 22.40 -8.76
N GLY A 131 1.40 22.97 -9.70
CA GLY A 131 0.05 22.50 -10.05
C GLY A 131 -0.01 21.14 -10.75
N VAL A 132 1.11 20.54 -11.17
CA VAL A 132 1.12 19.17 -11.71
C VAL A 132 1.22 18.10 -10.63
N TYR A 133 1.44 18.49 -9.38
CA TYR A 133 1.58 17.57 -8.26
C TYR A 133 0.30 17.51 -7.43
N ARG A 134 -0.01 16.31 -6.96
CA ARG A 134 -1.01 16.09 -5.92
C ARG A 134 -0.58 16.76 -4.61
N ASP A 135 -1.53 17.35 -3.90
CA ASP A 135 -1.37 17.75 -2.50
C ASP A 135 -1.09 16.51 -1.61
N LEU A 136 0.18 16.33 -1.23
CA LEU A 136 0.66 15.24 -0.36
C LEU A 136 0.30 15.45 1.12
N THR A 137 -0.32 16.58 1.48
CA THR A 137 -0.75 16.85 2.86
C THR A 137 -2.12 16.22 3.17
N ARG A 138 -2.82 15.75 2.13
CA ARG A 138 -4.20 15.26 2.21
C ARG A 138 -4.32 13.80 1.73
N PRO A 139 -5.18 12.98 2.34
CA PRO A 139 -5.57 11.68 1.79
C PRO A 139 -6.42 11.86 0.52
N MET A 140 -6.55 10.79 -0.28
CA MET A 140 -7.33 10.80 -1.53
C MET A 140 -8.72 11.43 -1.35
N GLY A 141 -9.45 11.00 -0.31
CA GLY A 141 -10.81 11.44 -0.03
C GLY A 141 -10.95 12.91 0.37
N ALA A 142 -9.84 13.61 0.60
CA ALA A 142 -9.81 15.01 1.01
C ALA A 142 -9.25 15.97 -0.07
N LEU A 143 -8.88 15.45 -1.25
CA LEU A 143 -8.40 16.28 -2.36
C LEU A 143 -9.51 17.17 -2.93
N GLU A 144 -10.70 16.60 -3.17
CA GLU A 144 -11.84 17.33 -3.73
C GLU A 144 -12.75 17.94 -2.65
N PRO A 145 -12.98 19.27 -2.62
CA PRO A 145 -13.70 19.94 -1.54
C PRO A 145 -15.15 19.45 -1.35
N MET A 146 -15.89 19.26 -2.44
CA MET A 146 -17.30 18.81 -2.37
C MET A 146 -17.38 17.37 -1.86
N ARG A 147 -16.46 16.51 -2.30
CA ARG A 147 -16.37 15.13 -1.85
C ARG A 147 -15.96 15.04 -0.38
N LEU A 148 -14.99 15.87 0.03
CA LEU A 148 -14.57 15.97 1.43
C LEU A 148 -15.74 16.40 2.32
N LYS A 149 -16.53 17.39 1.90
CA LYS A 149 -17.71 17.83 2.63
C LYS A 149 -18.67 16.67 2.90
N PHE A 150 -18.97 15.86 1.89
CA PHE A 150 -19.82 14.67 2.06
C PHE A 150 -19.27 13.71 3.13
N PHE A 151 -17.96 13.40 3.08
CA PHE A 151 -17.36 12.48 4.06
C PHE A 151 -17.38 13.03 5.48
N VAL A 152 -17.13 14.34 5.65
CA VAL A 152 -17.17 15.01 6.95
C VAL A 152 -18.60 15.07 7.48
N ASP A 153 -19.58 15.43 6.65
CA ASP A 153 -20.99 15.46 7.03
C ASP A 153 -21.46 14.06 7.46
N ARG A 154 -21.11 13.01 6.70
CA ARG A 154 -21.38 11.61 7.06
C ARG A 154 -20.70 11.23 8.37
N TYR A 155 -19.43 11.55 8.56
CA TYR A 155 -18.69 11.27 9.80
C TYR A 155 -19.37 11.93 11.02
N ASN A 156 -19.76 13.20 10.89
CA ASN A 156 -20.41 13.95 11.96
C ASN A 156 -21.79 13.38 12.31
N ALA A 157 -22.58 13.02 11.28
CA ALA A 157 -23.93 12.45 11.45
C ALA A 157 -23.94 10.96 11.83
N PHE A 158 -22.83 10.24 11.68
CA PHE A 158 -22.77 8.82 11.99
C PHE A 158 -22.84 8.59 13.50
N GLU A 159 -23.90 7.91 13.94
CA GLU A 159 -24.11 7.47 15.32
C GLU A 159 -24.48 5.99 15.30
N ASP A 160 -23.62 5.17 15.89
CA ASP A 160 -23.81 3.73 16.00
C ASP A 160 -23.22 3.28 17.35
N PRO A 161 -23.92 2.46 18.13
CA PRO A 161 -23.45 2.03 19.46
C PRO A 161 -22.22 1.12 19.39
N ASP A 162 -22.04 0.39 18.29
CA ASP A 162 -21.02 -0.66 18.16
C ASP A 162 -19.91 -0.27 17.17
N ILE A 163 -20.20 0.60 16.21
CA ILE A 163 -19.29 1.00 15.14
C ILE A 163 -18.74 2.41 15.41
N PRO A 164 -17.41 2.58 15.59
CA PRO A 164 -16.80 3.90 15.69
C PRO A 164 -17.00 4.73 14.43
N LYS A 165 -17.09 6.06 14.58
CA LYS A 165 -17.20 7.00 13.45
C LYS A 165 -16.02 6.84 12.48
N PHE A 166 -16.32 6.93 11.18
CA PHE A 166 -15.33 6.84 10.10
C PHE A 166 -15.76 7.73 8.93
N MET A 167 -14.76 8.21 8.17
CA MET A 167 -14.99 8.95 6.93
C MET A 167 -15.04 8.00 5.74
N TYR A 168 -14.17 6.98 5.74
CA TYR A 168 -13.95 6.12 4.58
C TYR A 168 -14.30 4.67 4.86
N GLY A 169 -15.36 4.16 4.21
CA GLY A 169 -15.75 2.73 4.29
C GLY A 169 -14.93 1.81 3.39
N THR A 170 -14.19 2.39 2.45
CA THR A 170 -13.23 1.73 1.55
C THR A 170 -11.82 2.16 1.92
N HIS A 171 -10.82 1.35 1.59
CA HIS A 171 -9.43 1.59 1.98
C HIS A 171 -8.54 1.83 0.74
N TYR A 172 -7.54 2.70 0.89
CA TYR A 172 -6.64 3.09 -0.21
C TYR A 172 -5.73 1.97 -0.72
N SER A 173 -5.57 0.90 0.05
CA SER A 173 -4.78 -0.28 -0.30
C SER A 173 -5.59 -1.53 0.04
N ASN A 174 -6.06 -2.21 -0.99
CA ASN A 174 -6.85 -3.43 -0.87
C ASN A 174 -6.55 -4.35 -2.07
N VAL A 175 -6.92 -5.62 -1.96
CA VAL A 175 -6.65 -6.62 -3.00
C VAL A 175 -7.28 -6.25 -4.35
N GLY A 176 -8.46 -5.63 -4.33
CA GLY A 176 -9.13 -5.15 -5.53
C GLY A 176 -8.32 -4.09 -6.26
N ALA A 177 -7.72 -3.14 -5.53
CA ALA A 177 -6.85 -2.10 -6.10
C ALA A 177 -5.59 -2.70 -6.75
N VAL A 178 -4.93 -3.65 -6.08
CA VAL A 178 -3.72 -4.31 -6.60
C VAL A 178 -4.04 -5.07 -7.88
N LEU A 179 -5.11 -5.87 -7.87
CA LEU A 179 -5.53 -6.63 -9.04
C LEU A 179 -6.04 -5.73 -10.16
N TYR A 180 -6.69 -4.62 -9.83
CA TYR A 180 -7.11 -3.61 -10.81
C TYR A 180 -5.90 -3.07 -11.59
N TYR A 181 -4.84 -2.66 -10.91
CA TYR A 181 -3.63 -2.14 -11.59
C TYR A 181 -2.87 -3.23 -12.34
N LEU A 182 -2.70 -4.41 -11.74
CA LEU A 182 -1.77 -5.42 -12.23
C LEU A 182 -2.42 -6.52 -13.07
N ILE A 183 -3.70 -6.40 -13.44
CA ILE A 183 -4.49 -7.44 -14.14
C ILE A 183 -3.83 -8.00 -15.41
N ARG A 184 -2.93 -7.24 -16.04
CA ARG A 184 -2.23 -7.61 -17.29
C ARG A 184 -1.01 -8.51 -17.06
N LEU A 185 -0.59 -8.68 -15.81
CA LEU A 185 0.60 -9.45 -15.42
C LEU A 185 0.22 -10.74 -14.70
N GLU A 186 0.87 -11.85 -15.03
CA GLU A 186 0.80 -13.04 -14.19
C GLU A 186 1.71 -12.88 -12.96
N PRO A 187 1.32 -13.42 -11.78
CA PRO A 187 0.14 -14.24 -11.50
C PRO A 187 -1.16 -13.46 -11.21
N PHE A 188 -1.16 -12.12 -11.31
CA PHE A 188 -2.30 -11.27 -10.94
C PHE A 188 -3.51 -11.48 -11.84
N THR A 189 -3.29 -11.76 -13.14
CA THR A 189 -4.36 -12.18 -14.05
C THR A 189 -5.08 -13.42 -13.53
N SER A 190 -4.34 -14.49 -13.19
CA SER A 190 -4.89 -15.71 -12.60
C SER A 190 -5.64 -15.44 -11.28
N TYR A 191 -5.09 -14.57 -10.43
CA TYR A 191 -5.77 -14.18 -9.19
C TYR A 191 -7.08 -13.42 -9.43
N ALA A 192 -7.09 -12.46 -10.35
CA ALA A 192 -8.29 -11.70 -10.71
C ALA A 192 -9.41 -12.62 -11.21
N LEU A 193 -9.07 -13.57 -12.10
CA LEU A 193 -10.02 -14.58 -12.57
C LEU A 193 -10.56 -15.44 -11.42
N SER A 194 -9.69 -15.88 -10.50
CA SER A 194 -10.10 -16.74 -9.38
C SER A 194 -11.12 -16.07 -8.45
N ILE A 195 -10.97 -14.77 -8.21
CA ILE A 195 -11.89 -13.99 -7.35
C ILE A 195 -13.21 -13.70 -8.05
N GLN A 196 -13.20 -13.61 -9.39
CA GLN A 196 -14.37 -13.29 -10.21
C GLN A 196 -15.05 -14.54 -10.83
N GLY A 197 -14.84 -15.72 -10.25
CA GLY A 197 -15.52 -16.95 -10.70
C GLY A 197 -15.08 -17.45 -12.08
N GLY A 198 -13.84 -17.17 -12.48
CA GLY A 198 -13.22 -17.66 -13.72
C GLY A 198 -13.40 -16.74 -14.93
N LYS A 199 -13.97 -15.55 -14.75
CA LYS A 199 -14.11 -14.54 -15.82
C LYS A 199 -13.56 -13.20 -15.36
N PHE A 200 -13.14 -12.36 -16.31
CA PHE A 200 -12.78 -10.98 -15.98
C PHE A 200 -14.03 -10.17 -15.60
N ASP A 201 -13.81 -9.08 -14.89
CA ASP A 201 -14.85 -8.11 -14.55
C ASP A 201 -15.41 -7.44 -15.81
N HIS A 202 -16.52 -6.71 -15.64
CA HIS A 202 -17.08 -5.87 -16.68
C HIS A 202 -16.01 -4.87 -17.18
N ALA A 203 -15.87 -4.76 -18.50
CA ALA A 203 -14.83 -3.95 -19.13
C ALA A 203 -14.78 -2.50 -18.61
N ASP A 204 -15.94 -1.90 -18.31
CA ASP A 204 -16.05 -0.54 -17.76
C ASP A 204 -15.50 -0.38 -16.34
N ARG A 205 -15.30 -1.47 -15.60
CA ARG A 205 -14.69 -1.48 -14.26
C ARG A 205 -13.22 -1.89 -14.26
N LEU A 206 -12.67 -2.25 -15.42
CA LEU A 206 -11.27 -2.62 -15.54
C LEU A 206 -10.37 -1.39 -15.69
N PHE A 207 -9.10 -1.55 -15.34
CA PHE A 207 -8.11 -0.49 -15.50
C PHE A 207 -7.85 -0.23 -16.97
N HIS A 208 -8.50 0.80 -17.52
CA HIS A 208 -8.43 1.14 -18.93
C HIS A 208 -7.60 2.40 -19.21
N SER A 209 -7.68 3.42 -18.37
CA SER A 209 -7.05 4.72 -18.59
C SER A 209 -6.49 5.31 -17.29
N VAL A 210 -5.28 5.86 -17.34
CA VAL A 210 -4.67 6.53 -16.19
C VAL A 210 -5.48 7.76 -15.78
N ALA A 211 -5.85 8.61 -16.74
CA ALA A 211 -6.60 9.84 -16.50
C ALA A 211 -7.99 9.54 -15.92
N GLU A 212 -8.68 8.54 -16.47
CA GLU A 212 -9.99 8.12 -15.96
C GLU A 212 -9.88 7.55 -14.55
N THR A 213 -8.84 6.75 -14.27
CA THR A 213 -8.60 6.20 -12.94
C THR A 213 -8.37 7.31 -11.91
N TRP A 214 -7.52 8.28 -12.24
CA TRP A 214 -7.28 9.44 -11.39
C TRP A 214 -8.58 10.19 -11.11
N GLN A 215 -9.38 10.48 -12.15
CA GLN A 215 -10.64 11.19 -12.00
C GLN A 215 -11.67 10.42 -11.17
N ASN A 216 -11.76 9.09 -11.34
CA ASN A 216 -12.61 8.24 -10.50
C ASN A 216 -12.15 8.29 -9.04
N CYS A 217 -10.84 8.21 -8.80
CA CYS A 217 -10.26 8.35 -7.46
C CYS A 217 -10.50 9.74 -6.84
N LEU A 218 -10.90 10.76 -7.61
CA LEU A 218 -11.28 12.10 -7.14
C LEU A 218 -12.80 12.29 -6.94
N THR A 219 -13.62 11.53 -7.66
CA THR A 219 -15.07 11.81 -7.75
C THR A 219 -15.94 10.70 -7.17
N ASP A 220 -15.55 9.43 -7.29
CA ASP A 220 -16.27 8.32 -6.70
C ASP A 220 -16.04 8.29 -5.18
N TYR A 221 -17.12 8.14 -4.41
CA TYR A 221 -17.08 8.07 -2.94
C TYR A 221 -16.51 6.75 -2.42
N THR A 222 -16.45 5.73 -3.28
CA THR A 222 -15.96 4.38 -2.98
C THR A 222 -14.57 4.11 -3.57
N ASP A 223 -14.04 5.04 -4.36
CA ASP A 223 -12.70 4.95 -4.95
C ASP A 223 -11.71 5.89 -4.25
N LEU A 224 -10.90 5.31 -3.36
CA LEU A 224 -9.87 6.01 -2.59
C LEU A 224 -8.48 5.41 -2.82
N LYS A 225 -8.29 4.66 -3.91
CA LYS A 225 -7.05 3.89 -4.15
C LYS A 225 -5.84 4.81 -4.20
N GLU A 226 -4.82 4.46 -3.42
CA GLU A 226 -3.45 4.94 -3.63
C GLU A 226 -2.71 3.94 -4.54
N LEU A 227 -1.51 4.30 -4.99
CA LEU A 227 -0.76 3.54 -5.98
C LEU A 227 -0.03 2.33 -5.40
N THR A 228 0.38 1.43 -6.29
CA THR A 228 1.36 0.38 -6.00
C THR A 228 2.76 0.80 -6.48
N PRO A 229 3.84 0.19 -5.97
CA PRO A 229 5.20 0.56 -6.37
C PRO A 229 5.49 0.44 -7.87
N GLU A 230 4.78 -0.46 -8.57
CA GLU A 230 4.99 -0.78 -10.00
C GLU A 230 4.83 0.44 -10.91
N TRP A 231 4.05 1.44 -10.50
CA TRP A 231 3.88 2.72 -11.20
C TRP A 231 5.19 3.50 -11.42
N PHE A 232 6.24 3.17 -10.66
CA PHE A 232 7.52 3.88 -10.66
C PHE A 232 8.68 3.04 -11.22
N TYR A 233 8.47 1.79 -11.61
CA TYR A 233 9.56 0.97 -12.17
C TYR A 233 9.17 -0.12 -13.19
N LEU A 234 7.87 -0.44 -13.37
CA LEU A 234 7.44 -1.60 -14.16
C LEU A 234 6.52 -1.18 -15.32
N PRO A 235 7.01 -0.85 -16.52
CA PRO A 235 6.14 -0.45 -17.63
C PRO A 235 5.15 -1.55 -18.08
N GLU A 236 5.46 -2.82 -17.84
CA GLU A 236 4.69 -3.96 -18.35
C GLU A 236 3.28 -4.07 -17.77
N PHE A 237 2.97 -3.48 -16.60
CA PHE A 237 1.57 -3.52 -16.09
C PHE A 237 0.60 -2.70 -16.95
N LEU A 238 1.12 -1.84 -17.83
CA LEU A 238 0.34 -0.99 -18.73
C LEU A 238 0.07 -1.66 -20.08
N VAL A 239 0.73 -2.78 -20.39
CA VAL A 239 0.69 -3.42 -21.71
C VAL A 239 0.04 -4.79 -21.62
N ASN A 240 -0.91 -5.08 -22.50
CA ASN A 240 -1.57 -6.37 -22.61
C ASN A 240 -0.71 -7.35 -23.44
N CYS A 241 0.52 -7.61 -22.99
CA CYS A 241 1.46 -8.51 -23.68
C CYS A 241 0.91 -9.93 -23.89
N ASN A 242 0.04 -10.37 -22.98
CA ASN A 242 -0.56 -11.70 -22.99
C ASN A 242 -1.83 -11.79 -23.87
N LYS A 243 -2.23 -10.69 -24.53
CA LYS A 243 -3.44 -10.61 -25.39
C LYS A 243 -4.70 -11.11 -24.66
N LEU A 244 -4.85 -10.71 -23.41
CA LEU A 244 -6.00 -11.04 -22.58
C LEU A 244 -7.29 -10.48 -23.21
N GLU A 245 -8.36 -11.26 -23.16
CA GLU A 245 -9.69 -10.85 -23.60
C GLU A 245 -10.40 -10.03 -22.51
N LEU A 246 -9.98 -8.77 -22.34
CA LEU A 246 -10.50 -7.87 -21.29
C LEU A 246 -11.87 -7.25 -21.63
N GLY A 247 -12.47 -7.65 -22.76
CA GLY A 247 -13.80 -7.23 -23.18
C GLY A 247 -13.86 -5.86 -23.87
N THR A 248 -15.09 -5.42 -24.11
CA THR A 248 -15.41 -4.13 -24.75
C THR A 248 -16.33 -3.35 -23.84
N ARG A 249 -16.03 -2.06 -23.67
CA ARG A 249 -16.80 -1.13 -22.86
C ARG A 249 -18.14 -0.78 -23.51
N GLN A 250 -19.05 -0.19 -22.75
CA GLN A 250 -20.36 0.24 -23.26
C GLN A 250 -20.26 1.25 -24.41
N ASN A 251 -19.21 2.07 -24.44
CA ASN A 251 -18.92 3.01 -25.53
C ASN A 251 -18.23 2.35 -26.74
N SER A 252 -18.23 1.01 -26.83
CA SER A 252 -17.60 0.22 -27.90
C SER A 252 -16.07 0.30 -27.95
N VAL A 253 -15.41 0.86 -26.92
CA VAL A 253 -13.95 0.86 -26.82
C VAL A 253 -13.47 -0.46 -26.22
N GLY A 254 -12.61 -1.18 -26.96
CA GLY A 254 -11.97 -2.40 -26.47
C GLY A 254 -10.97 -2.12 -25.34
N VAL A 255 -10.94 -2.98 -24.32
CA VAL A 255 -9.92 -2.92 -23.27
C VAL A 255 -8.73 -3.78 -23.69
N SER A 256 -7.55 -3.17 -23.82
CA SER A 256 -6.29 -3.88 -24.06
C SER A 256 -5.16 -3.18 -23.32
N ASP A 257 -4.29 -2.43 -23.99
CA ASP A 257 -3.26 -1.62 -23.34
C ASP A 257 -3.93 -0.47 -22.59
N VAL A 258 -3.27 0.00 -21.53
CA VAL A 258 -3.75 1.14 -20.74
C VAL A 258 -3.57 2.41 -21.57
N VAL A 259 -4.63 3.21 -21.65
CA VAL A 259 -4.59 4.55 -22.25
C VAL A 259 -3.74 5.46 -21.36
N LEU A 260 -2.62 5.90 -21.92
CA LEU A 260 -1.67 6.76 -21.25
C LEU A 260 -2.04 8.25 -21.40
N PRO A 261 -1.58 9.12 -20.50
CA PRO A 261 -1.69 10.56 -20.65
C PRO A 261 -1.01 11.06 -21.94
N PRO A 262 -1.48 12.16 -22.55
CA PRO A 262 -0.91 12.67 -23.80
C PRO A 262 0.60 13.00 -23.74
N TRP A 263 1.09 13.37 -22.56
CA TRP A 263 2.51 13.66 -22.33
C TRP A 263 3.40 12.41 -22.27
N ALA A 264 2.85 11.20 -22.22
CA ALA A 264 3.60 9.95 -22.20
C ALA A 264 3.65 9.32 -23.59
N ARG A 265 4.86 9.15 -24.14
CA ARG A 265 5.08 8.60 -25.48
C ARG A 265 5.04 7.08 -25.51
N SER A 266 5.30 6.43 -24.38
CA SER A 266 5.28 4.99 -24.21
C SER A 266 5.08 4.63 -22.72
N PRO A 267 4.78 3.37 -22.39
CA PRO A 267 4.73 2.89 -21.00
C PRO A 267 6.02 3.16 -20.22
N GLU A 268 7.19 3.02 -20.86
CA GLU A 268 8.49 3.29 -20.26
C GLU A 268 8.67 4.79 -19.97
N ASP A 269 8.29 5.65 -20.91
CA ASP A 269 8.32 7.11 -20.72
C ASP A 269 7.36 7.56 -19.62
N PHE A 270 6.18 6.93 -19.52
CA PHE A 270 5.23 7.17 -18.42
C PHE A 270 5.84 6.81 -17.06
N VAL A 271 6.37 5.59 -16.92
CA VAL A 271 6.97 5.12 -15.66
C VAL A 271 8.18 5.95 -15.28
N MET A 272 9.05 6.28 -16.25
CA MET A 272 10.22 7.13 -16.02
C MET A 272 9.81 8.51 -15.52
N LYS A 273 8.80 9.15 -16.12
CA LYS A 273 8.29 10.45 -15.65
C LYS A 273 7.67 10.38 -14.26
N ASN A 274 6.98 9.29 -13.90
CA ASN A 274 6.50 9.08 -12.54
C ASN A 274 7.66 8.96 -11.54
N LEU A 275 8.71 8.22 -11.89
CA LEU A 275 9.90 8.10 -11.04
C LEU A 275 10.63 9.45 -10.88
N VAL A 276 10.80 10.21 -11.97
CA VAL A 276 11.38 11.57 -11.92
C VAL A 276 10.51 12.50 -11.07
N ALA A 277 9.18 12.41 -11.17
CA ALA A 277 8.28 13.18 -10.34
C ALA A 277 8.39 12.80 -8.85
N LEU A 278 8.50 11.50 -8.53
CA LEU A 278 8.68 11.00 -7.16
C LEU A 278 9.98 11.48 -6.52
N GLU A 279 11.06 11.60 -7.31
CA GLU A 279 12.36 12.07 -6.85
C GLU A 279 12.55 13.59 -7.02
N SER A 280 11.49 14.33 -7.37
CA SER A 280 11.57 15.78 -7.54
C SER A 280 11.79 16.52 -6.22
N GLU A 281 12.28 17.76 -6.30
CA GLU A 281 12.42 18.65 -5.13
C GLU A 281 11.08 18.89 -4.44
N TYR A 282 9.99 19.03 -5.21
CA TYR A 282 8.65 19.21 -4.66
C TYR A 282 8.26 18.02 -3.79
N VAL A 283 8.43 16.80 -4.28
CA VAL A 283 8.07 15.59 -3.52
C VAL A 283 9.00 15.42 -2.33
N SER A 284 10.30 15.60 -2.51
CA SER A 284 11.28 15.55 -1.42
C SER A 284 10.91 16.47 -0.26
N ALA A 285 10.50 17.70 -0.57
CA ALA A 285 10.08 18.67 0.43
C ALA A 285 8.74 18.32 1.13
N ASN A 286 7.86 17.52 0.52
CA ASN A 286 6.48 17.37 0.98
C ASN A 286 6.05 15.94 1.38
N ILE A 287 6.75 14.90 0.91
CA ILE A 287 6.35 13.50 1.06
C ILE A 287 6.28 13.01 2.51
N HIS A 288 7.04 13.63 3.42
CA HIS A 288 6.95 13.37 4.86
C HIS A 288 5.53 13.55 5.41
N ARG A 289 4.73 14.45 4.81
CA ARG A 289 3.33 14.69 5.19
C ARG A 289 2.40 13.56 4.77
N TRP A 290 2.65 12.95 3.61
CA TRP A 290 1.93 11.74 3.19
C TRP A 290 2.34 10.54 4.05
N ILE A 291 3.62 10.44 4.41
CA ILE A 291 4.11 9.43 5.34
C ILE A 291 3.41 9.55 6.70
N ASP A 292 3.14 10.77 7.18
CA ASP A 292 2.36 10.99 8.41
C ASP A 292 0.93 10.44 8.33
N LEU A 293 0.28 10.53 7.16
CA LEU A 293 -1.07 9.99 6.94
C LEU A 293 -1.07 8.46 6.94
N VAL A 294 -0.09 7.84 6.28
CA VAL A 294 -0.09 6.39 6.02
C VAL A 294 0.62 5.58 7.09
N PHE A 295 1.74 6.06 7.63
CA PHE A 295 2.59 5.33 8.57
C PHE A 295 2.83 6.07 9.89
N GLY A 296 2.53 7.37 9.95
CA GLY A 296 2.92 8.25 11.04
C GLY A 296 1.79 8.77 11.92
N CYS A 297 1.97 9.98 12.43
CA CYS A 297 1.17 10.54 13.52
C CYS A 297 -0.30 10.81 13.14
N LYS A 298 -0.60 10.99 11.84
CA LYS A 298 -1.96 11.27 11.33
C LYS A 298 -2.72 10.02 10.88
N GLN A 299 -2.18 8.82 11.15
CA GLN A 299 -2.86 7.56 10.83
C GLN A 299 -4.07 7.30 11.74
N ARG A 300 -4.00 7.75 13.00
CA ARG A 300 -5.00 7.44 14.05
C ARG A 300 -5.23 8.61 15.02
N GLY A 301 -6.29 8.51 15.82
CA GLY A 301 -6.58 9.45 16.90
C GLY A 301 -7.06 10.82 16.38
N THR A 302 -6.94 11.84 17.23
CA THR A 302 -7.38 13.22 16.92
C THR A 302 -6.69 13.77 15.68
N ALA A 303 -5.38 13.52 15.53
CA ALA A 303 -4.62 13.94 14.36
C ALA A 303 -5.15 13.35 13.04
N ALA A 304 -5.71 12.13 13.07
CA ALA A 304 -6.36 11.55 11.88
C ALA A 304 -7.70 12.23 11.59
N VAL A 305 -8.48 12.58 12.61
CA VAL A 305 -9.74 13.31 12.42
C VAL A 305 -9.46 14.69 11.81
N GLU A 306 -8.50 15.43 12.37
CA GLU A 306 -8.07 16.75 11.87
C GLU A 306 -7.52 16.69 10.43
N ALA A 307 -6.84 15.60 10.09
CA ALA A 307 -6.32 15.36 8.73
C ALA A 307 -7.35 14.75 7.77
N ASN A 308 -8.59 14.53 8.22
CA ASN A 308 -9.64 13.84 7.47
C ASN A 308 -9.21 12.45 6.99
N ASN A 309 -8.60 11.63 7.85
CA ASN A 309 -7.91 10.38 7.50
C ASN A 309 -8.41 9.17 8.30
N VAL A 310 -9.73 9.09 8.54
CA VAL A 310 -10.34 8.04 9.38
C VAL A 310 -11.02 6.98 8.53
N PHE A 311 -10.44 5.78 8.50
CA PHE A 311 -10.97 4.61 7.79
C PHE A 311 -11.88 3.78 8.69
N PHE A 312 -12.55 2.79 8.09
CA PHE A 312 -13.37 1.85 8.83
C PHE A 312 -12.56 1.10 9.89
N TYR A 313 -13.13 0.92 11.09
CA TYR A 313 -12.40 0.46 12.27
C TYR A 313 -11.73 -0.92 12.10
N LEU A 314 -12.33 -1.82 11.31
CA LEU A 314 -11.76 -3.15 11.01
C LEU A 314 -10.49 -3.12 10.15
N THR A 315 -10.15 -1.99 9.55
CA THR A 315 -8.89 -1.85 8.81
C THR A 315 -7.69 -1.71 9.76
N TYR A 316 -7.93 -1.38 11.03
CA TYR A 316 -6.90 -1.04 12.00
C TYR A 316 -6.57 -2.21 12.92
N GLU A 317 -5.27 -2.53 13.02
CA GLU A 317 -4.78 -3.50 14.01
C GLU A 317 -5.24 -3.12 15.43
N GLY A 318 -5.65 -4.15 16.18
CA GLY A 318 -6.01 -4.07 17.60
C GLY A 318 -7.42 -3.59 17.90
N MET A 319 -8.22 -3.21 16.90
CA MET A 319 -9.58 -2.71 17.13
C MET A 319 -10.61 -3.81 17.41
N VAL A 320 -10.37 -5.04 16.95
CA VAL A 320 -11.24 -6.19 17.20
C VAL A 320 -10.41 -7.42 17.54
N ASP A 321 -10.78 -8.10 18.63
CA ASP A 321 -10.26 -9.42 18.95
C ASP A 321 -11.11 -10.51 18.28
N VAL A 322 -10.79 -10.81 17.03
CA VAL A 322 -11.46 -11.84 16.23
C VAL A 322 -11.35 -13.24 16.86
N ASP A 323 -10.39 -13.50 17.75
CA ASP A 323 -10.30 -14.81 18.42
C ASP A 323 -11.25 -14.99 19.59
N SER A 324 -11.69 -13.89 20.22
CA SER A 324 -12.72 -13.93 21.25
C SER A 324 -14.13 -14.22 20.71
N ILE A 325 -14.34 -14.07 19.40
CA ILE A 325 -15.61 -14.35 18.73
C ILE A 325 -15.83 -15.87 18.67
N THR A 326 -16.87 -16.33 19.36
CA THR A 326 -17.25 -17.76 19.43
C THR A 326 -18.12 -18.20 18.26
N ASP A 327 -18.96 -17.29 17.73
CA ASP A 327 -19.81 -17.58 16.57
C ASP A 327 -18.95 -17.71 15.30
N PRO A 328 -18.94 -18.89 14.64
CA PRO A 328 -18.09 -19.13 13.47
C PRO A 328 -18.50 -18.32 12.24
N VAL A 329 -19.79 -17.97 12.10
CA VAL A 329 -20.30 -17.17 10.98
C VAL A 329 -19.85 -15.73 11.13
N ILE A 330 -20.01 -15.15 12.32
CA ILE A 330 -19.55 -13.78 12.62
C ILE A 330 -18.03 -13.71 12.47
N LYS A 331 -17.30 -14.70 13.01
CA LYS A 331 -15.85 -14.77 12.90
C LYS A 331 -15.40 -14.82 11.44
N SER A 332 -16.00 -15.69 10.62
CA SER A 332 -15.68 -15.79 9.20
C SER A 332 -16.01 -14.51 8.42
N SER A 333 -17.14 -13.87 8.74
CA SER A 333 -17.55 -12.61 8.12
C SER A 333 -16.53 -11.49 8.42
N MET A 334 -16.13 -11.33 9.68
CA MET A 334 -15.14 -10.33 10.07
C MET A 334 -13.76 -10.61 9.45
N GLN A 335 -13.33 -11.87 9.40
CA GLN A 335 -12.09 -12.26 8.73
C GLN A 335 -12.12 -11.91 7.24
N SER A 336 -13.24 -12.17 6.56
CA SER A 336 -13.44 -11.80 5.16
C SER A 336 -13.40 -10.28 4.97
N GLN A 337 -14.02 -9.52 5.88
CA GLN A 337 -14.01 -8.07 5.81
C GLN A 337 -12.59 -7.49 5.95
N ILE A 338 -11.81 -7.99 6.91
CA ILE A 338 -10.40 -7.62 7.09
C ILE A 338 -9.56 -7.97 5.86
N ALA A 339 -9.79 -9.16 5.27
CA ALA A 339 -9.02 -9.63 4.12
C ALA A 339 -9.28 -8.79 2.86
N HIS A 340 -10.53 -8.43 2.59
CA HIS A 340 -10.92 -7.86 1.28
C HIS A 340 -11.06 -6.34 1.27
N PHE A 341 -11.40 -5.71 2.41
CA PHE A 341 -11.70 -4.27 2.46
C PHE A 341 -10.53 -3.41 2.94
N GLY A 342 -9.34 -4.02 3.02
CA GLY A 342 -8.06 -3.35 3.25
C GLY A 342 -7.58 -3.37 4.69
N GLN A 343 -6.26 -3.35 4.84
CA GLN A 343 -5.57 -3.36 6.12
C GLN A 343 -4.66 -2.13 6.19
N THR A 344 -4.77 -1.33 7.25
CA THR A 344 -3.90 -0.17 7.49
C THR A 344 -2.47 -0.66 7.88
N PRO A 345 -1.38 -0.07 7.35
CA PRO A 345 -0.02 -0.47 7.72
C PRO A 345 0.23 -0.24 9.22
N THR A 346 1.21 -0.94 9.82
CA THR A 346 1.55 -0.64 11.22
C THR A 346 2.04 0.81 11.33
N GLN A 347 1.52 1.56 12.29
CA GLN A 347 2.04 2.88 12.63
C GLN A 347 3.49 2.75 13.13
N VAL A 348 4.43 3.36 12.44
CA VAL A 348 5.87 3.26 12.75
C VAL A 348 6.38 4.42 13.59
N LEU A 349 5.68 5.57 13.57
CA LEU A 349 6.00 6.73 14.39
C LEU A 349 4.72 7.45 14.87
N ARG A 350 4.83 8.12 16.02
CA ARG A 350 3.74 8.93 16.61
C ARG A 350 4.00 10.43 16.56
N GLU A 351 5.25 10.81 16.29
CA GLU A 351 5.64 12.20 16.07
C GLU A 351 5.56 12.54 14.58
N PRO A 352 5.51 13.82 14.20
CA PRO A 352 5.62 14.25 12.81
C PRO A 352 6.90 13.70 12.16
N HIS A 353 6.77 13.19 10.94
CA HIS A 353 7.90 12.68 10.17
C HIS A 353 8.88 13.81 9.81
N PRO A 354 10.20 13.61 9.92
CA PRO A 354 11.17 14.63 9.52
C PRO A 354 11.03 14.96 8.03
N GLN A 355 11.19 16.23 7.69
CA GLN A 355 11.29 16.69 6.32
C GLN A 355 12.67 16.35 5.74
N ARG A 356 12.72 15.93 4.48
CA ARG A 356 13.98 15.70 3.77
C ARG A 356 14.71 17.02 3.54
N GLN A 357 16.02 17.06 3.70
CA GLN A 357 16.80 18.26 3.37
C GLN A 357 16.73 18.46 1.85
N SER A 358 16.31 19.66 1.44
CA SER A 358 16.34 20.12 0.05
C SER A 358 17.76 20.25 -0.45
#